data_AF-A0A656QM39-F1
#
_entry.id   AF-A0A656QM39-F1
#
_cell.length_a   1.000
_cell.length_b   1.000
_cell.length_c   1.000
_cell.angle_alpha   90.00
_cell.angle_beta   90.00
_cell.angle_gamma   90.00
#
_symmetry.space_group_name_H-M   'P 1'
#
loop_
_entity.id
_entity.type
_entity.pdbx_description
1 polymer ?
#
loop_
_entity_poly.entity_id
_entity_poly.type
_entity_poly.pdbx_seq_one_letter_code
_entity_poly.pdbx_strand_id
1 'polypeptide(L)'
;MKKKNETKGSLLPSALADVELQHIERALAQLRTMHKQSSGTLNVEYWRERLAAVVKGYALVPAQKQRIEALRVALDTVDSGPRDGSGSRKRSTNRLWAKAA
;
A
#
# COMPACT_ATOMS: atom_id res chain seq x y z
N MET A 1 14.33 35.25 21.75
CA MET A 1 13.41 35.09 20.61
C MET A 1 13.09 33.61 20.42
N LYS A 2 11.83 33.20 20.58
CA LYS A 2 11.39 31.80 20.41
C LYS A 2 11.19 31.51 18.91
N LYS A 3 12.05 30.70 18.30
CA LYS A 3 11.76 30.11 16.97
C LYS A 3 10.96 28.82 17.19
N LYS A 4 9.64 28.91 17.00
CA LYS A 4 8.77 27.75 16.86
C LYS A 4 9.04 27.15 15.48
N ASN A 5 9.94 26.17 15.39
CA ASN A 5 10.02 25.32 14.22
C ASN A 5 8.82 24.36 14.27
N GLU A 6 7.76 24.71 13.55
CA GLU A 6 6.74 23.75 13.16
C GLU A 6 7.39 22.71 12.24
N THR A 7 7.82 21.59 12.80
CA THR A 7 8.21 20.40 12.06
C THR A 7 6.98 19.77 11.41
N LYS A 8 6.47 20.40 10.35
CA LYS A 8 5.82 19.66 9.27
C LYS A 8 6.93 18.84 8.61
N GLY A 9 7.05 17.59 9.03
CA GLY A 9 8.12 16.68 8.63
C GLY A 9 8.34 16.72 7.13
N SER A 10 9.58 17.02 6.73
CA SER A 10 9.98 17.04 5.33
C SER A 10 9.65 15.68 4.71
N LEU A 11 8.88 15.69 3.62
CA LEU A 11 8.62 14.47 2.84
C LEU A 11 9.95 13.83 2.43
N LEU A 12 9.99 12.50 2.41
CA LEU A 12 11.14 11.74 1.95
C LEU A 12 11.36 11.96 0.45
N PRO A 13 12.60 11.88 -0.05
CA PRO A 13 12.92 12.12 -1.47
C PRO A 13 12.19 11.19 -2.43
N SER A 14 11.91 11.67 -3.64
CA SER A 14 11.29 10.90 -4.73
C SER A 14 12.07 9.62 -5.06
N ALA A 15 13.41 9.64 -5.00
CA ALA A 15 14.23 8.45 -5.27
C ALA A 15 13.93 7.29 -4.29
N LEU A 16 13.62 7.60 -3.03
CA LEU A 16 13.23 6.56 -2.07
C LEU A 16 11.81 6.05 -2.33
N ALA A 17 10.92 6.88 -2.86
CA ALA A 17 9.61 6.42 -3.32
C ALA A 17 9.74 5.42 -4.48
N ASP A 18 10.68 5.59 -5.40
CA ASP A 18 10.87 4.63 -6.50
C ASP A 18 11.26 3.24 -6.00
N VAL A 19 12.14 3.18 -4.99
CA VAL A 19 12.56 1.91 -4.36
C VAL A 19 11.36 1.25 -3.67
N GLU A 20 10.59 2.00 -2.90
CA GLU A 20 9.38 1.48 -2.24
C GLU A 20 8.33 1.01 -3.24
N LEU A 21 8.08 1.78 -4.30
CA LEU A 21 7.13 1.40 -5.35
C LEU A 21 7.58 0.14 -6.09
N GLN A 22 8.88 0.02 -6.39
CA GLN A 22 9.42 -1.19 -7.01
C GLN A 22 9.27 -2.42 -6.11
N HIS A 23 9.46 -2.26 -4.79
CA HIS A 23 9.26 -3.35 -3.83
C HIS A 23 7.78 -3.76 -3.79
N ILE A 24 6.86 -2.80 -3.71
CA ILE A 24 5.40 -3.07 -3.71
C ILE A 24 4.98 -3.78 -5.00
N GLU A 25 5.45 -3.31 -6.17
CA GLU A 25 5.16 -3.93 -7.47
C GLU A 25 5.61 -5.40 -7.52
N ARG A 26 6.84 -5.69 -7.06
CA ARG A 26 7.38 -7.06 -7.01
C ARG A 26 6.59 -7.94 -6.05
N ALA A 27 6.28 -7.44 -4.86
CA ALA A 27 5.51 -8.19 -3.86
C ALA A 27 4.10 -8.52 -4.38
N LEU A 28 3.42 -7.57 -5.02
CA LEU A 28 2.10 -7.79 -5.61
C LEU A 28 2.15 -8.79 -6.77
N ALA A 29 3.18 -8.74 -7.62
CA ALA A 29 3.36 -9.71 -8.70
C ALA A 29 3.58 -11.14 -8.17
N GLN A 30 4.42 -11.28 -7.13
CA GLN A 30 4.64 -12.57 -6.47
C GLN A 30 3.36 -13.11 -5.83
N LEU A 31 2.64 -12.28 -5.07
CA LEU A 31 1.41 -12.69 -4.40
C LEU A 31 0.31 -13.06 -5.39
N ARG A 32 0.17 -12.34 -6.51
CA ARG A 32 -0.76 -12.72 -7.60
C ARG A 32 -0.40 -14.07 -8.22
N THR A 33 0.90 -14.37 -8.34
CA THR A 33 1.37 -15.67 -8.85
C THR A 33 1.08 -16.79 -7.85
N MET A 34 1.32 -16.55 -6.56
CA MET A 34 1.01 -17.50 -5.49
C MET A 34 -0.49 -17.72 -5.31
N HIS A 35 -1.33 -16.69 -5.40
CA HIS A 35 -2.79 -16.82 -5.33
C HIS A 35 -3.37 -17.70 -6.44
N LYS A 36 -2.69 -17.82 -7.59
CA LYS A 36 -3.07 -18.78 -8.63
C LYS A 36 -2.71 -20.22 -8.27
N GLN A 37 -1.81 -20.44 -7.31
CA GLN A 37 -1.28 -21.75 -6.93
C GLN A 37 -1.76 -22.23 -5.54
N SER A 38 -2.14 -21.31 -4.65
CA SER A 38 -2.64 -21.61 -3.32
C SER A 38 -3.78 -20.67 -2.93
N SER A 39 -4.67 -21.13 -2.07
CA SER A 39 -5.82 -20.38 -1.55
C SER A 39 -5.46 -19.25 -0.57
N GLY A 40 -4.19 -18.83 -0.52
CA GLY A 40 -3.75 -17.70 0.29
C GLY A 40 -4.30 -16.38 -0.27
N THR A 41 -5.18 -15.73 0.49
CA THR A 41 -5.82 -14.48 0.08
C THR A 41 -4.84 -13.31 0.09
N LEU A 42 -4.70 -12.60 -1.03
CA LEU A 42 -4.01 -11.32 -1.07
C LEU A 42 -4.71 -10.35 -0.11
N ASN A 43 -4.02 -9.83 0.92
CA ASN A 43 -4.60 -8.83 1.83
C ASN A 43 -4.64 -7.46 1.13
N VAL A 44 -5.70 -7.22 0.36
CA VAL A 44 -5.89 -6.00 -0.43
C VAL A 44 -5.86 -4.74 0.45
N GLU A 45 -6.50 -4.76 1.61
CA GLU A 45 -6.59 -3.60 2.50
C GLU A 45 -5.21 -3.16 3.00
N TYR A 46 -4.38 -4.11 3.41
CA TYR A 46 -2.99 -3.83 3.81
C TYR A 46 -2.21 -3.13 2.69
N TRP A 47 -2.35 -3.58 1.45
CA TRP A 47 -1.65 -2.98 0.31
C TRP A 47 -2.18 -1.58 -0.04
N ARG A 48 -3.48 -1.32 0.14
CA ARG A 48 -4.05 0.03 0.01
C ARG A 48 -3.48 0.99 1.04
N GLU A 49 -3.43 0.56 2.30
CA GLU A 49 -2.84 1.35 3.38
C GLU A 49 -1.35 1.63 3.10
N ARG A 50 -0.61 0.63 2.59
CA ARG A 50 0.80 0.79 2.22
C ARG A 50 0.98 1.83 1.11
N LEU A 51 0.15 1.80 0.05
CA LEU A 51 0.17 2.83 -1.00
C LEU A 51 -0.19 4.22 -0.46
N ALA A 52 -1.16 4.31 0.46
CA ALA A 52 -1.50 5.57 1.10
C ALA A 52 -0.35 6.12 1.97
N ALA A 53 0.42 5.26 2.63
CA ALA A 53 1.61 5.65 3.37
C ALA A 53 2.69 6.22 2.43
N VAL A 54 2.88 5.63 1.24
CA VAL A 54 3.81 6.18 0.24
C VAL A 54 3.38 7.58 -0.22
N VAL A 55 2.09 7.79 -0.48
CA VAL A 55 1.57 9.12 -0.86
C VAL A 55 1.80 10.17 0.22
N LYS A 56 1.67 9.79 1.50
CA LYS A 56 1.83 10.72 2.63
C LYS A 56 3.29 10.94 3.03
N GLY A 57 4.16 9.96 2.79
CA GLY A 57 5.53 9.95 3.28
C GLY A 57 6.57 10.53 2.32
N TYR A 58 6.26 10.63 1.03
CA TYR A 58 7.24 10.95 -0.01
C TYR A 58 6.85 12.13 -0.89
N ALA A 59 7.86 12.86 -1.38
CA ALA A 59 7.72 13.91 -2.36
C ALA A 59 7.56 13.29 -3.76
N LEU A 60 6.32 12.92 -4.11
CA LEU A 60 6.05 12.17 -5.33
C LEU A 60 6.07 13.03 -6.60
N VAL A 61 6.79 12.56 -7.62
CA VAL A 61 6.73 13.12 -8.99
C VAL A 61 5.52 12.57 -9.77
N PRO A 62 5.08 13.22 -10.87
CA PRO A 62 3.89 12.78 -11.62
C PRO A 62 3.91 11.31 -12.07
N ALA A 63 5.06 10.82 -12.53
CA ALA A 63 5.21 9.42 -12.93
C ALA A 63 4.98 8.44 -11.76
N GLN A 64 5.43 8.78 -10.56
CA GLN A 64 5.22 7.96 -9.36
C GLN A 64 3.76 7.95 -8.91
N LYS A 65 3.07 9.10 -9.04
CA LYS A 65 1.63 9.18 -8.77
C LYS A 65 0.84 8.30 -9.74
N GLN A 66 1.19 8.31 -11.03
CA GLN A 66 0.57 7.42 -12.02
C GLN A 66 0.81 5.93 -11.69
N ARG A 67 2.02 5.56 -11.27
CA ARG A 67 2.32 4.19 -10.80
C ARG A 67 1.46 3.79 -9.61
N ILE A 68 1.29 4.67 -8.64
CA ILE A 68 0.42 4.42 -7.47
C ILE A 68 -1.03 4.19 -7.89
N GLU A 69 -1.56 5.03 -8.79
CA GLU A 69 -2.93 4.84 -9.30
C GLU A 69 -3.08 3.51 -10.05
N ALA A 70 -2.11 3.14 -10.90
CA ALA A 70 -2.12 1.84 -11.58
C ALA A 70 -2.11 0.67 -10.59
N LEU A 71 -1.35 0.76 -9.49
CA LEU A 71 -1.33 -0.25 -8.43
C LEU A 71 -2.66 -0.32 -7.67
N ARG A 72 -3.32 0.82 -7.42
CA ARG A 72 -4.66 0.87 -6.80
C ARG A 72 -5.69 0.17 -7.67
N VAL A 73 -5.71 0.48 -8.97
CA VAL A 73 -6.60 -0.20 -9.93
C VAL A 73 -6.32 -1.71 -9.96
N ALA A 74 -5.06 -2.11 -9.97
CA ALA A 74 -4.70 -3.53 -9.93
C ALA A 74 -5.20 -4.23 -8.66
N LEU A 75 -5.18 -3.56 -7.50
CA LEU A 75 -5.75 -4.07 -6.26
C LEU A 75 -7.28 -4.17 -6.32
N ASP A 76 -7.97 -3.17 -6.89
CA ASP A 76 -9.43 -3.19 -7.11
C ASP A 76 -9.86 -4.41 -7.95
N THR A 77 -9.09 -4.75 -8.99
CA THR A 77 -9.39 -5.92 -9.83
C THR A 77 -9.26 -7.25 -9.09
N VAL A 78 -8.38 -7.34 -8.09
CA VAL A 78 -8.21 -8.56 -7.29
C VAL A 78 -9.32 -8.68 -6.24
N ASP A 79 -9.70 -7.57 -5.61
CA ASP A 79 -10.84 -7.52 -4.68
C ASP A 79 -12.17 -7.86 -5.35
N SER A 80 -12.31 -7.52 -6.63
CA SER A 80 -13.48 -7.80 -7.46
C SER A 80 -13.48 -9.19 -8.12
N GLY A 81 -12.52 -10.07 -7.78
CA GLY A 81 -12.43 -11.45 -8.28
C GLY A 81 -13.70 -12.28 -8.05
N PRO A 82 -13.89 -13.41 -8.77
CA PRO A 82 -15.20 -14.04 -8.97
C PRO A 82 -15.87 -14.27 -7.63
N ARG A 83 -16.92 -13.46 -7.41
CA ARG A 83 -17.77 -13.52 -6.24
C ARG A 83 -18.63 -14.77 -6.37
N ASP A 84 -18.02 -15.92 -6.11
CA ASP A 84 -18.79 -17.11 -5.73
C ASP A 84 -19.53 -16.73 -4.45
N GLY A 85 -20.85 -16.62 -4.59
CA GLY A 85 -21.74 -16.09 -3.60
C GLY A 85 -21.68 -16.90 -2.31
N SER A 86 -20.85 -16.47 -1.36
CA SER A 86 -21.04 -16.82 0.04
C SER A 86 -20.55 -15.70 0.94
N GLY A 87 -21.54 -14.98 1.46
CA GLY A 87 -21.62 -14.48 2.82
C GLY A 87 -20.34 -14.10 3.58
N SER A 88 -20.40 -12.85 4.05
CA SER A 88 -20.26 -12.53 5.48
C SER A 88 -18.86 -12.28 6.06
N ARG A 89 -18.81 -11.07 6.67
CA ARG A 89 -18.15 -10.68 7.93
C ARG A 89 -16.75 -10.08 7.84
N LYS A 90 -16.77 -8.74 7.93
CA LYS A 90 -15.94 -7.91 8.82
C LYS A 90 -15.25 -8.74 9.92
N ARG A 91 -13.92 -8.74 9.92
CA ARG A 91 -13.14 -8.82 11.15
C ARG A 91 -11.87 -7.98 10.99
N SER A 92 -11.97 -6.73 11.46
CA SER A 92 -10.84 -5.85 11.70
C SER A 92 -10.05 -6.41 12.88
N THR A 93 -8.83 -6.88 12.60
CA THR A 93 -7.78 -7.07 13.60
C THR A 93 -6.45 -7.09 12.87
N ASN A 94 -5.81 -5.93 12.73
CA ASN A 94 -4.35 -5.90 12.61
C ASN A 94 -3.75 -4.64 13.25
N ARG A 95 -3.89 -4.52 14.58
CA ARG A 95 -3.07 -3.63 15.40
C ARG A 95 -1.80 -4.39 15.81
N LEU A 96 -0.77 -4.41 14.97
CA LEU A 96 0.54 -5.01 15.31
C LEU A 96 1.76 -4.15 14.96
N TRP A 97 1.61 -2.83 14.83
CA TRP A 97 2.79 -1.96 14.62
C TRP A 97 2.81 -0.69 15.49
N ALA A 98 1.82 -0.50 16.37
CA ALA A 98 1.89 0.54 17.39
C ALA A 98 2.65 0.04 18.62
N LYS A 99 3.99 0.08 18.55
CA LYS A 99 4.96 0.32 19.64
C LYS A 99 6.28 -0.42 19.39
N ALA A 100 7.29 0.34 19.01
CA ALA A 100 8.56 0.29 19.73
C ALA A 100 8.90 1.75 20.04
N ALA A 101 8.90 2.05 21.34
CA ALA A 101 9.31 3.32 21.93
C ALA A 101 10.82 3.29 22.17
#